data_AF-A0A5J5G2Q9-F1
#
_entry.id   AF-A0A5J5G2Q9-F1
#
_cell.length_a   1.000
_cell.length_b   1.000
_cell.length_c   1.000
_cell.angle_alpha   90.00
_cell.angle_beta   90.00
_cell.angle_gamma   90.00
#
_symmetry.space_group_name_H-M   'P 1'
#
loop_
_entity.id
_entity.type
_entity.pdbx_description
1 polymer ?
#
loop_
_entity_poly.entity_id
_entity_poly.type
_entity_poly.pdbx_seq_one_letter_code
_entity_poly.pdbx_strand_id
1 'polypeptide(L)'
;MGEAKMPYSLNSKAVAQATKAWLHTRGVRVEEIAELVMLLQRKYYPSLTMEECVHNVEMVLSKREVQNAVLTGIQLDVMAEEGKLFPPLQDMIENDEGLYGVDEILAFSIVNVYGSIGFTNYGYVDKLKPGVLERLNDKSTGEVHTFLDDIVGAVAAAASSRIAHRKQAEREQDLGLPHQPEELEAASAPKADGTGKEPLE
;
A
#
# COMPACT_ATOMS: atom_id res chain seq x y z
N MET A 1 18.35 17.71 -40.73
CA MET A 1 17.00 17.52 -40.16
C MET A 1 17.18 16.70 -38.90
N GLY A 2 16.95 17.27 -37.72
CA GLY A 2 17.00 16.52 -36.47
C GLY A 2 15.78 15.60 -36.38
N GLU A 3 15.99 14.32 -36.05
CA GLU A 3 14.90 13.40 -35.78
C GLU A 3 14.00 13.98 -34.69
N ALA A 4 12.71 14.11 -34.99
CA ALA A 4 11.72 14.49 -33.99
C ALA A 4 11.67 13.38 -32.94
N LYS A 5 12.25 13.64 -31.77
CA LYS A 5 12.23 12.71 -30.64
C LYS A 5 10.78 12.50 -30.24
N MET A 6 10.28 11.27 -30.39
CA MET A 6 8.94 10.89 -29.93
C MET A 6 8.74 11.35 -28.48
N PRO A 7 7.57 11.92 -28.12
CA PRO A 7 7.31 12.33 -26.75
C PRO A 7 7.34 11.11 -25.83
N TYR A 8 8.10 11.21 -24.74
CA TYR A 8 8.21 10.16 -23.74
C TYR A 8 6.85 9.85 -23.11
N SER A 9 6.52 8.58 -22.96
CA SER A 9 5.33 8.11 -22.25
C SER A 9 5.64 6.83 -21.49
N LEU A 10 5.27 6.80 -20.21
CA LEU A 10 5.39 5.62 -19.35
C LEU A 10 4.03 4.94 -19.18
N ASN A 11 3.96 3.66 -19.49
CA ASN A 11 2.73 2.88 -19.36
C ASN A 11 2.37 2.69 -17.87
N SER A 12 1.20 3.20 -17.45
CA SER A 12 0.70 3.07 -16.08
C SER A 12 0.54 1.62 -15.62
N LYS A 13 0.10 0.74 -16.53
CA LYS A 13 -0.07 -0.69 -16.25
C LYS A 13 1.28 -1.36 -15.97
N ALA A 14 2.33 -0.97 -16.69
CA ALA A 14 3.67 -1.50 -16.45
C ALA A 14 4.19 -1.14 -15.05
N VAL A 15 3.93 0.09 -14.60
CA VAL A 15 4.29 0.53 -13.24
C VAL A 15 3.53 -0.27 -12.18
N ALA A 16 2.19 -0.39 -12.31
CA ALA A 16 1.39 -1.16 -11.36
C ALA A 16 1.80 -2.65 -11.30
N GLN A 17 2.11 -3.25 -12.45
CA GLN A 17 2.62 -4.63 -12.52
C GLN A 17 3.98 -4.77 -11.85
N ALA A 18 4.90 -3.83 -12.10
CA ALA A 18 6.21 -3.81 -11.46
C ALA A 18 6.09 -3.68 -9.93
N THR A 19 5.22 -2.79 -9.43
CA THR A 19 4.98 -2.63 -7.99
C THR A 19 4.55 -3.95 -7.34
N LYS A 20 3.54 -4.64 -7.91
CA LYS A 20 3.09 -5.94 -7.38
C LYS A 20 4.18 -7.00 -7.46
N ALA A 21 4.92 -7.03 -8.57
CA ALA A 21 6.00 -7.99 -8.77
C ALA A 21 7.14 -7.79 -7.76
N TRP A 22 7.57 -6.55 -7.53
CA TRP A 22 8.67 -6.26 -6.61
C TRP A 22 8.31 -6.50 -5.15
N LEU A 23 7.09 -6.16 -4.71
CA LEU A 23 6.63 -6.56 -3.36
C LEU A 23 6.70 -8.08 -3.18
N HIS A 24 6.20 -8.84 -4.16
CA HIS A 24 6.25 -10.30 -4.11
C HIS A 24 7.70 -10.84 -4.15
N THR A 25 8.56 -10.28 -5.00
CA THR A 25 9.98 -10.65 -5.08
C THR A 25 10.69 -10.42 -3.74
N ARG A 26 10.33 -9.37 -3.01
CA ARG A 26 10.84 -9.08 -1.66
C ARG A 26 10.07 -9.82 -0.55
N GLY A 27 9.30 -10.85 -0.89
CA GLY A 27 8.66 -11.72 0.08
C GLY A 27 7.46 -11.12 0.82
N VAL A 28 6.80 -10.10 0.25
CA VAL A 28 5.60 -9.49 0.83
C VAL A 28 4.38 -9.79 -0.04
N ARG A 29 3.37 -10.45 0.53
CA ARG A 29 2.07 -10.63 -0.12
C ARG A 29 1.04 -9.61 0.35
N VAL A 30 0.08 -9.30 -0.52
CA VAL A 30 -1.03 -8.38 -0.22
C VAL A 30 -1.81 -8.82 1.01
N GLU A 31 -2.02 -10.12 1.20
CA GLU A 31 -2.78 -10.64 2.35
C GLU A 31 -2.05 -10.38 3.68
N GLU A 32 -0.72 -10.39 3.69
CA GLU A 32 0.05 -10.11 4.91
C GLU A 32 -0.06 -8.63 5.31
N ILE A 33 -0.15 -7.73 4.33
CA ILE A 33 -0.47 -6.32 4.59
C ILE A 33 -1.91 -6.20 5.12
N ALA A 34 -2.84 -6.97 4.56
CA ALA A 34 -4.24 -6.99 4.99
C ALA A 34 -4.41 -7.53 6.44
N GLU A 35 -3.54 -8.42 6.90
CA GLU A 35 -3.49 -8.85 8.31
C GLU A 35 -3.13 -7.69 9.25
N LEU A 36 -2.22 -6.80 8.84
CA LEU A 36 -1.92 -5.57 9.58
C LEU A 36 -3.14 -4.64 9.64
N VAL A 37 -3.85 -4.48 8.52
CA VAL A 37 -5.09 -3.70 8.46
C VAL A 37 -6.15 -4.28 9.40
N MET A 38 -6.32 -5.61 9.39
CA MET A 38 -7.22 -6.32 10.30
C MET A 38 -6.83 -6.04 11.77
N LEU A 39 -5.55 -6.15 12.11
CA LEU A 39 -5.05 -5.85 13.45
C LEU A 39 -5.40 -4.43 13.89
N LEU A 40 -5.23 -3.44 13.00
CA LEU A 40 -5.48 -2.03 13.27
C LEU A 40 -6.98 -1.72 13.43
N GLN A 41 -7.85 -2.36 12.64
CA GLN A 41 -9.24 -1.95 12.51
C GLN A 41 -10.25 -2.83 13.26
N ARG A 42 -9.92 -4.08 13.59
CA ARG A 42 -10.87 -5.06 14.18
C ARG A 42 -11.53 -4.61 15.48
N LYS A 43 -10.84 -3.81 16.30
CA LYS A 43 -11.41 -3.28 17.55
C LYS A 43 -12.53 -2.25 17.30
N TYR A 44 -12.46 -1.54 16.18
CA TYR A 44 -13.46 -0.53 15.79
C TYR A 44 -14.58 -1.14 14.96
N TYR A 45 -14.26 -2.12 14.11
CA TYR A 45 -15.20 -2.77 13.20
C TYR A 45 -15.15 -4.29 13.38
N PRO A 46 -15.90 -4.86 14.35
CA PRO A 46 -15.87 -6.30 14.63
C PRO A 46 -16.35 -7.19 13.46
N SER A 47 -17.16 -6.63 12.57
CA SER A 47 -17.65 -7.31 11.36
C SER A 47 -16.73 -7.17 10.14
N LEU A 48 -15.57 -6.51 10.29
CA LEU A 48 -14.60 -6.33 9.21
C LEU A 48 -14.09 -7.70 8.74
N THR A 49 -14.14 -7.90 7.43
CA THR A 49 -13.69 -9.14 6.78
C THR A 49 -12.27 -9.00 6.22
N MET A 50 -11.60 -10.14 6.00
CA MET A 50 -10.26 -10.12 5.42
C MET A 50 -10.30 -9.67 3.95
N GLU A 51 -11.37 -10.02 3.25
CA GLU A 51 -11.65 -9.61 1.87
C GLU A 51 -11.77 -8.09 1.75
N GLU A 52 -12.45 -7.43 2.71
CA GLU A 52 -12.49 -5.97 2.78
C GLU A 52 -11.07 -5.38 3.03
N CYS A 53 -10.26 -5.98 3.91
CA CYS A 53 -8.89 -5.53 4.15
C CYS A 53 -8.04 -5.63 2.88
N VAL A 54 -8.04 -6.80 2.22
CA VAL A 54 -7.31 -7.04 0.96
C VAL A 54 -7.73 -6.04 -0.11
N HIS A 55 -9.03 -5.84 -0.29
CA HIS A 55 -9.54 -4.86 -1.24
C HIS A 55 -9.00 -3.46 -0.97
N ASN A 56 -9.00 -3.01 0.29
CA ASN A 56 -8.47 -1.69 0.63
C ASN A 56 -6.96 -1.57 0.40
N VAL A 57 -6.17 -2.62 0.69
CA VAL A 57 -4.74 -2.65 0.36
C VAL A 57 -4.53 -2.54 -1.15
N GLU A 58 -5.29 -3.28 -1.97
CA GLU A 58 -5.20 -3.18 -3.42
C GLU A 58 -5.54 -1.78 -3.93
N MET A 59 -6.54 -1.12 -3.34
CA MET A 59 -6.89 0.26 -3.70
C MET A 59 -5.78 1.24 -3.38
N VAL A 60 -5.09 1.09 -2.24
CA VAL A 60 -3.91 1.90 -1.91
C VAL A 60 -2.78 1.65 -2.92
N LEU A 61 -2.45 0.39 -3.21
CA LEU A 61 -1.42 0.02 -4.18
C LEU A 61 -1.75 0.40 -5.63
N SER A 62 -3.01 0.72 -5.93
CA SER A 62 -3.43 1.21 -7.25
C SER A 62 -3.03 2.67 -7.50
N LYS A 63 -2.75 3.44 -6.43
CA LYS A 63 -2.44 4.87 -6.53
C LYS A 63 -1.01 5.09 -7.03
N ARG A 64 -0.87 6.05 -7.95
CA ARG A 64 0.43 6.33 -8.60
C ARG A 64 1.51 6.74 -7.61
N GLU A 65 1.19 7.61 -6.66
CA GLU A 65 2.15 8.10 -5.67
C GLU A 65 2.66 6.96 -4.79
N VAL A 66 1.77 6.04 -4.40
CA VAL A 66 2.14 4.82 -3.66
C VAL A 66 3.05 3.93 -4.50
N GLN A 67 2.73 3.69 -5.77
CA GLN A 67 3.56 2.87 -6.65
C GLN A 67 4.97 3.45 -6.81
N ASN A 68 5.09 4.77 -6.94
CA ASN A 68 6.37 5.45 -7.02
C ASN A 68 7.18 5.27 -5.72
N ALA A 69 6.54 5.43 -4.56
CA ALA A 69 7.18 5.23 -3.26
C ALA A 69 7.66 3.79 -3.09
N VAL A 70 6.80 2.80 -3.35
CA VAL A 70 7.14 1.37 -3.27
C VAL A 70 8.34 1.02 -4.14
N LEU A 71 8.31 1.42 -5.42
CA LEU A 71 9.40 1.11 -6.35
C LEU A 71 10.71 1.82 -5.97
N THR A 72 10.63 3.05 -5.47
CA THR A 72 11.81 3.82 -5.06
C THR A 72 12.46 3.23 -3.83
N GLY A 73 11.68 2.92 -2.79
CA GLY A 73 12.20 2.34 -1.55
C GLY A 73 12.82 0.96 -1.77
N ILE A 74 12.10 0.05 -2.46
CA ILE A 74 12.65 -1.28 -2.80
C ILE A 74 13.93 -1.16 -3.60
N GLN A 75 14.03 -0.21 -4.54
CA GLN A 75 15.25 -0.03 -5.31
C GLN A 75 16.44 0.41 -4.44
N LEU A 76 16.21 1.25 -3.42
CA LEU A 76 17.25 1.66 -2.49
C LEU A 76 17.69 0.50 -1.58
N ASP A 77 16.75 -0.28 -1.07
CA ASP A 77 17.02 -1.52 -0.32
C ASP A 77 17.89 -2.48 -1.14
N VAL A 78 17.50 -2.77 -2.39
CA VAL A 78 18.25 -3.66 -3.28
C VAL A 78 19.65 -3.11 -3.55
N MET A 79 19.81 -1.81 -3.77
CA MET A 79 21.14 -1.23 -4.01
C MET A 79 22.03 -1.28 -2.78
N ALA A 80 21.46 -1.12 -1.58
CA ALA A 80 22.19 -1.28 -0.32
C ALA A 80 22.61 -2.74 -0.14
N GLU A 81 21.70 -3.70 -0.33
CA GLU A 81 21.96 -5.14 -0.27
C GLU A 81 23.07 -5.57 -1.25
N GLU A 82 23.13 -4.96 -2.44
CA GLU A 82 24.16 -5.23 -3.44
C GLU A 82 25.47 -4.44 -3.25
N GLY A 83 25.57 -3.58 -2.24
CA GLY A 83 26.76 -2.75 -1.99
C GLY A 83 27.03 -1.68 -3.06
N LYS A 84 25.97 -1.19 -3.74
CA LYS A 84 26.07 -0.29 -4.91
C LYS A 84 25.83 1.18 -4.59
N LEU A 85 25.58 1.52 -3.33
CA LEU A 85 25.44 2.92 -2.91
C LEU A 85 26.81 3.53 -2.59
N PHE A 86 26.92 4.86 -2.69
CA PHE A 86 28.14 5.56 -2.28
C PHE A 86 28.18 5.68 -0.74
N PRO A 87 29.37 5.64 -0.10
CA PRO A 87 29.49 5.96 1.33
C PRO A 87 29.29 7.48 1.57
N PRO A 88 28.70 7.90 2.72
CA PRO A 88 28.25 7.06 3.84
C PRO A 88 26.84 6.47 3.68
N LEU A 89 26.14 6.76 2.57
CA LEU A 89 24.75 6.34 2.37
C LEU A 89 24.59 4.81 2.35
N GLN A 90 25.58 4.09 1.83
CA GLN A 90 25.65 2.62 1.90
C GLN A 90 25.47 2.13 3.34
N ASP A 91 26.33 2.59 4.26
CA ASP A 91 26.30 2.15 5.65
C ASP A 91 25.00 2.56 6.34
N MET A 92 24.48 3.76 6.04
CA MET A 92 23.25 4.26 6.65
C MET A 92 22.04 3.40 6.31
N ILE A 93 21.87 3.03 5.03
CA ILE A 93 20.73 2.23 4.57
C ILE A 93 20.93 0.77 4.96
N GLU A 94 22.08 0.16 4.68
CA GLU A 94 22.34 -1.26 4.96
C GLU A 94 22.19 -1.61 6.45
N ASN A 95 22.57 -0.70 7.35
CA ASN A 95 22.46 -0.95 8.78
C ASN A 95 21.13 -0.49 9.39
N ASP A 96 20.26 0.16 8.60
CA ASP A 96 19.03 0.78 9.10
C ASP A 96 19.36 1.68 10.31
N GLU A 97 20.14 2.73 10.01
CA GLU A 97 20.64 3.70 10.99
C GLU A 97 19.48 4.52 11.55
N GLY A 98 19.20 4.43 12.86
CA GLY A 98 18.02 5.07 13.46
C GLY A 98 17.99 6.60 13.46
N LEU A 99 19.02 7.28 12.94
CA LEU A 99 19.00 8.73 12.66
C LEU A 99 18.87 9.06 11.16
N TYR A 100 18.91 8.05 10.30
CA TYR A 100 18.44 8.15 8.92
C TYR A 100 16.92 8.08 8.96
N GLY A 101 16.26 9.09 8.39
CA GLY A 101 14.80 9.24 8.50
C GLY A 101 14.10 9.37 7.15
N VAL A 102 14.72 8.89 6.07
CA VAL A 102 14.26 9.19 4.69
C VAL A 102 13.25 8.14 4.22
N ASP A 103 13.41 6.92 4.70
CA ASP A 103 12.48 5.80 4.72
C ASP A 103 11.12 6.19 5.29
N GLU A 104 11.05 6.79 6.48
CA GLU A 104 9.77 7.23 7.06
C GLU A 104 9.18 8.42 6.30
N ILE A 105 10.02 9.29 5.73
CA ILE A 105 9.54 10.40 4.88
C ILE A 105 8.88 9.84 3.61
N LEU A 106 9.43 8.78 3.02
CA LEU A 106 8.82 8.09 1.89
C LEU A 106 7.54 7.37 2.32
N ALA A 107 7.54 6.73 3.49
CA ALA A 107 6.36 6.11 4.10
C ALA A 107 5.23 7.13 4.32
N PHE A 108 5.53 8.32 4.82
CA PHE A 108 4.56 9.40 4.99
C PHE A 108 3.93 9.84 3.66
N SER A 109 4.64 9.76 2.53
CA SER A 109 4.06 10.05 1.23
C SER A 109 2.90 9.09 0.89
N ILE A 110 3.00 7.82 1.30
CA ILE A 110 1.94 6.81 1.14
C ILE A 110 0.77 7.11 2.08
N VAL A 111 1.06 7.37 3.37
CA VAL A 111 0.03 7.64 4.37
C VAL A 111 -0.81 8.87 3.99
N ASN A 112 -0.15 9.92 3.49
CA ASN A 112 -0.81 11.16 3.09
C ASN A 112 -1.87 10.99 1.99
N VAL A 113 -1.76 9.97 1.14
CA VAL A 113 -2.76 9.69 0.09
C VAL A 113 -4.16 9.48 0.68
N TYR A 114 -4.25 8.98 1.92
CA TYR A 114 -5.51 8.78 2.66
C TYR A 114 -5.57 9.61 3.95
N GLY A 115 -4.81 10.69 4.02
CA GLY A 115 -4.90 11.71 5.06
C GLY A 115 -4.29 11.36 6.42
N SER A 116 -4.31 12.34 7.32
CA SER A 116 -3.57 12.34 8.58
C SER A 116 -4.03 11.31 9.61
N ILE A 117 -5.24 10.74 9.47
CA ILE A 117 -5.74 9.67 10.34
C ILE A 117 -4.83 8.44 10.28
N GLY A 118 -4.19 8.20 9.13
CA GLY A 118 -3.24 7.11 8.97
C GLY A 118 -1.94 7.29 9.77
N PHE A 119 -1.56 8.51 10.18
CA PHE A 119 -0.25 8.74 10.84
C PHE A 119 -0.11 7.99 12.16
N THR A 120 -1.16 7.98 12.98
CA THR A 120 -1.14 7.28 14.27
C THR A 120 -1.10 5.77 14.08
N ASN A 121 -1.81 5.25 13.07
CA ASN A 121 -1.76 3.82 12.72
C ASN A 121 -0.37 3.42 12.24
N TYR A 122 0.24 4.23 11.37
CA TYR A 122 1.59 3.99 10.84
C TYR A 122 2.62 3.94 11.98
N GLY A 123 2.74 5.00 12.77
CA GLY A 123 3.70 5.02 13.88
C GLY A 123 3.44 3.94 14.94
N TYR A 124 2.19 3.45 15.06
CA TYR A 124 1.88 2.32 15.93
C TYR A 124 2.41 0.98 15.39
N VAL A 125 2.19 0.68 14.10
CA VAL A 125 2.67 -0.59 13.52
C VAL A 125 4.17 -0.59 13.29
N ASP A 126 4.76 0.55 12.93
CA ASP A 126 6.21 0.70 12.81
C ASP A 126 6.90 0.42 14.15
N LYS A 127 6.37 0.97 15.25
CA LYS A 127 6.93 0.70 16.58
C LYS A 127 6.74 -0.75 17.03
N LEU A 128 5.59 -1.37 16.72
CA LEU A 128 5.24 -2.71 17.19
C LEU A 128 5.87 -3.81 16.33
N LYS A 129 6.08 -3.55 15.05
CA LYS A 129 6.50 -4.47 13.98
C LYS A 129 5.81 -5.86 14.03
N PRO A 130 4.46 -5.96 13.98
CA PRO A 130 3.80 -7.26 14.01
C PRO A 130 3.84 -7.96 12.64
N GLY A 131 3.75 -9.30 12.65
CA GLY A 131 3.50 -10.10 11.43
C GLY A 131 4.62 -9.95 10.40
N VAL A 132 4.28 -9.54 9.17
CA VAL A 132 5.27 -9.34 8.11
C VAL A 132 6.35 -8.32 8.48
N LEU A 133 6.02 -7.29 9.29
CA LEU A 133 7.01 -6.30 9.72
C LEU A 133 8.06 -6.91 10.66
N GLU A 134 7.70 -7.90 11.47
CA GLU A 134 8.66 -8.63 12.32
C GLU A 134 9.70 -9.35 11.47
N ARG A 135 9.23 -10.01 10.40
CA ARG A 135 10.07 -10.72 9.44
C ARG A 135 10.97 -9.77 8.66
N LEU A 136 10.44 -8.65 8.18
CA LEU A 136 11.22 -7.67 7.41
C LEU A 136 12.32 -7.02 8.26
N ASN A 137 12.07 -6.84 9.56
CA ASN A 137 13.03 -6.26 10.50
C ASN A 137 14.10 -7.27 11.00
N ASP A 138 14.05 -8.54 10.58
CA ASP A 138 15.07 -9.53 10.93
C ASP A 138 16.35 -9.33 10.11
N LYS A 139 17.37 -8.72 10.74
CA LYS A 139 18.68 -8.45 10.13
C LYS A 139 19.56 -9.71 9.96
N SER A 140 19.11 -10.89 10.40
CA SER A 140 19.92 -12.12 10.34
C SER A 140 19.91 -12.80 8.97
N THR A 141 18.98 -12.44 8.08
CA THR A 141 18.86 -13.02 6.74
C THR A 141 19.92 -12.50 5.76
N GLY A 142 20.51 -11.33 6.07
CA GLY A 142 21.36 -10.57 5.16
C GLY A 142 20.58 -9.79 4.10
N GLU A 143 19.25 -9.82 4.14
CA GLU A 143 18.41 -8.98 3.29
C GLU A 143 18.28 -7.58 3.90
N VAL A 144 18.25 -6.55 3.05
CA VAL A 144 18.03 -5.16 3.47
C VAL A 144 16.57 -4.78 3.23
N HIS A 145 15.90 -4.26 4.25
CA HIS A 145 14.48 -3.89 4.23
C HIS A 145 14.19 -2.54 4.90
N THR A 146 15.20 -1.67 4.96
CA THR A 146 15.14 -0.35 5.61
C THR A 146 13.99 0.51 5.10
N PHE A 147 13.70 0.48 3.80
CA PHE A 147 12.53 1.17 3.25
C PHE A 147 11.28 0.29 3.23
N LEU A 148 11.44 -1.01 2.99
CA LEU A 148 10.32 -1.90 2.71
C LEU A 148 9.39 -2.11 3.92
N ASP A 149 9.92 -2.25 5.14
CA ASP A 149 9.08 -2.45 6.33
C ASP A 149 8.19 -1.21 6.59
N ASP A 150 8.77 -0.03 6.48
CA ASP A 150 8.10 1.26 6.56
C ASP A 150 7.01 1.45 5.50
N ILE A 151 7.34 1.10 4.25
CA ILE A 151 6.39 1.12 3.13
C ILE A 151 5.21 0.18 3.41
N VAL A 152 5.46 -1.02 3.91
CA VAL A 152 4.41 -1.99 4.22
C VAL A 152 3.52 -1.49 5.37
N GLY A 153 4.12 -0.94 6.43
CA GLY A 153 3.39 -0.31 7.52
C GLY A 153 2.53 0.87 7.06
N ALA A 154 3.06 1.72 6.18
CA ALA A 154 2.36 2.86 5.62
C ALA A 154 1.19 2.46 4.71
N VAL A 155 1.35 1.43 3.86
CA VAL A 155 0.24 0.90 3.05
C VAL A 155 -0.89 0.37 3.94
N ALA A 156 -0.56 -0.38 5.00
CA ALA A 156 -1.55 -0.86 5.96
C ALA A 156 -2.26 0.29 6.70
N ALA A 157 -1.53 1.32 7.08
CA ALA A 157 -2.09 2.51 7.74
C ALA A 157 -2.99 3.33 6.81
N ALA A 158 -2.60 3.50 5.55
CA ALA A 158 -3.41 4.15 4.51
C ALA A 158 -4.69 3.37 4.22
N ALA A 159 -4.61 2.04 4.09
CA ALA A 159 -5.77 1.17 3.88
C ALA A 159 -6.73 1.23 5.08
N SER A 160 -6.18 1.27 6.30
CA SER A 160 -6.95 1.46 7.53
C SER A 160 -7.69 2.80 7.56
N SER A 161 -7.03 3.89 7.14
CA SER A 161 -7.66 5.21 7.01
C SER A 161 -8.82 5.18 6.00
N ARG A 162 -8.61 4.55 4.84
CA ARG A 162 -9.65 4.36 3.82
C ARG A 162 -10.87 3.62 4.37
N ILE A 163 -10.67 2.53 5.10
CA ILE A 163 -11.76 1.78 5.75
C ILE A 163 -12.54 2.67 6.71
N ALA A 164 -11.86 3.45 7.55
CA ALA A 164 -12.52 4.31 8.52
C ALA A 164 -13.43 5.36 7.85
N HIS A 165 -12.95 6.00 6.76
CA HIS A 165 -13.77 6.93 5.98
C HIS A 165 -15.00 6.25 5.36
N ARG A 166 -14.83 5.03 4.81
CA ARG A 166 -15.92 4.26 4.22
C ARG A 166 -16.97 3.83 5.23
N LYS A 167 -16.55 3.33 6.39
CA LYS A 167 -17.48 2.90 7.46
C LYS A 167 -18.30 4.06 8.01
N GLN A 168 -17.75 5.27 8.04
CA GLN A 168 -18.51 6.47 8.37
C GLN A 168 -19.57 6.78 7.30
N ALA A 169 -19.21 6.71 6.00
CA ALA A 169 -20.15 6.94 4.90
C ALA A 169 -21.28 5.88 4.87
N GLU A 170 -20.96 4.60 5.09
CA GLU A 170 -21.95 3.51 5.23
C GLU A 170 -22.95 3.80 6.37
N ARG A 171 -22.44 4.25 7.53
CA ARG A 171 -23.28 4.62 8.67
C ARG A 171 -24.20 5.81 8.37
N GLU A 172 -23.72 6.81 7.64
CA GLU A 172 -24.54 7.96 7.22
C GLU A 172 -25.68 7.54 6.29
N GLN A 173 -25.41 6.61 5.37
CA GLN A 173 -26.42 6.00 4.50
C GLN A 173 -27.49 5.24 5.30
N ASP A 174 -27.07 4.38 6.23
CA ASP A 174 -27.97 3.61 7.07
C ASP A 174 -28.89 4.50 7.94
N LEU A 175 -28.39 5.67 8.34
CA LEU A 175 -29.13 6.67 9.11
C LEU A 175 -29.96 7.62 8.23
N GLY A 176 -29.89 7.51 6.91
CA GLY A 176 -30.57 8.40 5.96
C GLY A 176 -30.09 9.85 6.02
N LEU A 177 -28.84 10.08 6.44
CA LEU A 177 -28.25 11.42 6.52
C LEU A 177 -27.78 11.89 5.13
N PRO A 178 -27.79 13.21 4.86
CA PRO A 178 -27.18 13.74 3.65
C PRO A 178 -25.68 13.41 3.62
N HIS A 179 -25.23 12.74 2.58
CA HIS A 179 -23.83 12.38 2.39
C HIS A 179 -23.29 12.91 1.05
N GLN A 180 -22.00 13.19 0.97
CA GLN A 180 -21.35 13.37 -0.33
C GLN A 180 -21.14 11.99 -0.98
N PRO A 181 -21.37 11.86 -2.30
CA PRO A 181 -21.00 10.64 -3.00
C PRO A 181 -19.51 10.35 -2.78
N GLU A 182 -19.17 9.13 -2.39
CA GLU A 182 -17.79 8.66 -2.49
C GLU A 182 -17.34 8.86 -3.95
N GLU A 183 -16.11 9.31 -4.21
CA GLU A 183 -15.58 9.29 -5.58
C GLU A 183 -15.78 7.88 -6.11
N LEU A 184 -16.64 7.73 -7.12
CA LEU A 184 -17.05 6.46 -7.70
C LEU A 184 -15.82 5.77 -8.30
N GLU A 185 -15.07 5.04 -7.47
CA GLU A 185 -14.09 4.08 -7.95
C GLU A 185 -14.86 2.81 -8.27
N ALA A 186 -15.02 2.55 -9.58
CA ALA A 186 -15.73 1.42 -10.12
C ALA A 186 -15.15 0.10 -9.59
N ALA A 187 -15.64 -0.38 -8.45
CA ALA A 187 -15.64 -1.78 -8.14
C ALA A 187 -16.49 -2.45 -9.21
N SER A 188 -15.90 -3.39 -9.93
CA SER A 188 -16.58 -4.29 -10.84
C SER A 188 -17.74 -4.95 -10.11
N ALA A 189 -18.94 -4.40 -10.23
CA ALA A 189 -20.16 -5.10 -9.86
C ALA A 189 -20.20 -6.42 -10.65
N PRO A 190 -20.67 -7.53 -10.06
CA PRO A 190 -20.97 -8.72 -10.84
C PRO A 190 -21.96 -8.28 -11.91
N LYS A 191 -21.63 -8.52 -13.19
CA LYS A 191 -22.63 -8.39 -14.25
C LYS A 191 -23.79 -9.30 -13.85
N ALA A 192 -24.94 -8.70 -13.57
CA ALA A 192 -26.17 -9.45 -13.37
C ALA A 192 -26.34 -10.37 -14.57
N ASP A 193 -26.35 -11.68 -14.29
CA ASP A 193 -26.54 -12.71 -15.28
C ASP A 193 -27.87 -12.43 -15.99
N GLY A 194 -27.76 -12.15 -17.29
CA GLY A 194 -28.90 -11.90 -18.15
C GLY A 194 -29.68 -13.19 -18.29
N THR A 195 -30.66 -13.38 -17.41
CA THR A 195 -31.68 -14.41 -17.58
C THR A 195 -32.53 -14.07 -18.81
N GLY A 196 -32.00 -14.43 -19.98
CA GLY A 196 -32.76 -14.53 -21.22
C GLY A 196 -33.77 -15.66 -21.07
N LYS A 197 -34.97 -15.32 -20.58
CA LYS A 197 -36.17 -16.08 -20.89
C LYS A 197 -36.58 -15.71 -22.31
N GLU A 198 -36.30 -16.58 -23.27
CA GLU A 198 -37.05 -16.61 -24.53
C GLU A 198 -38.48 -17.09 -24.21
N PRO A 199 -39.53 -16.41 -24.69
CA PRO A 199 -40.86 -17.00 -24.76
C PRO A 199 -40.90 -17.95 -25.97
N LEU A 200 -41.28 -19.20 -25.69
CA LEU A 200 -41.76 -20.14 -26.70
C LEU A 200 -43.09 -19.63 -27.26
N GLU A 201 -43.12 -19.36 -28.56
CA GLU A 201 -44.26 -19.59 -29.48
C GLU A 201 -43.77 -19.64 -30.93
#